data_AF-A0A0N4YYV5-F1
#
_entry.id   AF-A0A0N4YYV5-F1
#
_cell.length_a   1.000
_cell.length_b   1.000
_cell.length_c   1.000
_cell.angle_alpha   90.00
_cell.angle_beta   90.00
_cell.angle_gamma   90.00
#
_symmetry.space_group_name_H-M   'P 1'
#
loop_
_entity.id
_entity.type
_entity.pdbx_description
1 polymer ?
#
loop_
_entity_poly.entity_id
_entity_poly.type
_entity_poly.pdbx_seq_one_letter_code
_entity_poly.pdbx_strand_id
1 'polypeptide(L)'
;MSRKPQVRVTFFSEFVDESIDELLDVGAIETVEAKPRVVSPLAVAQGKKLRLILDLSWLNSFVASESIRFEDMSKAFHMLGSAKYFSTFDMKSGYHHVSVHKDFVKFLGLRWKDKF
;
A
#
# COMPACT_ATOMS: atom_id res chain seq x y z
N MET A 1 14.79 -9.04 -5.81
CA MET A 1 14.46 -8.05 -4.77
C MET A 1 14.81 -8.63 -3.41
N SER A 2 15.75 -8.00 -2.69
CA SER A 2 16.15 -8.45 -1.35
C SER A 2 15.02 -8.18 -0.34
N ARG A 3 14.55 -9.22 0.36
CA ARG A 3 13.59 -9.06 1.46
C ARG A 3 14.28 -8.32 2.59
N LYS A 4 13.89 -7.07 2.84
CA LYS A 4 14.32 -6.35 4.05
C LYS A 4 13.77 -7.09 5.28
N PRO A 5 14.53 -7.16 6.39
CA PRO A 5 14.07 -7.84 7.60
C PRO A 5 12.81 -7.15 8.11
N GLN A 6 11.71 -7.90 8.14
CA GLN A 6 10.46 -7.47 8.76
C GLN A 6 10.56 -7.77 10.26
N VAL A 7 10.37 -6.76 11.10
CA VAL A 7 10.41 -6.90 12.56
C VAL A 7 8.99 -7.07 13.09
N ARG A 8 8.82 -7.78 14.21
CA ARG A 8 7.52 -7.96 14.85
C ARG A 8 6.91 -6.61 15.22
N VAL A 9 5.66 -6.41 14.83
CA VAL A 9 4.86 -5.19 15.04
C VAL A 9 4.77 -4.78 16.51
N THR A 10 4.86 -5.74 17.43
CA THR A 10 4.79 -5.53 18.88
C THR A 10 5.86 -4.59 19.44
N PHE A 11 7.00 -4.43 18.77
CA PHE A 11 8.06 -3.49 19.19
C PHE A 11 7.79 -2.05 18.74
N PHE A 12 6.81 -1.83 17.86
CA PHE A 12 6.48 -0.55 17.24
C PHE A 12 5.00 -0.23 17.44
N SER A 13 4.41 -0.63 18.56
CA SER A 13 2.98 -0.50 18.79
C SER A 13 2.49 0.93 18.67
N GLU A 14 3.22 1.91 19.23
CA GLU A 14 2.86 3.33 19.15
C GLU A 14 2.84 3.83 17.70
N PHE A 15 3.89 3.52 16.92
CA PHE A 15 3.93 3.86 15.50
C PHE A 15 2.79 3.22 14.70
N VAL A 16 2.42 1.98 15.05
CA VAL A 16 1.35 1.26 14.36
C VAL A 16 -0.01 1.83 14.74
N ASP A 17 -0.21 2.22 16.01
CA ASP A 17 -1.40 2.94 16.46
C ASP A 17 -1.58 4.24 15.66
N GLU A 18 -0.55 5.09 15.64
CA GLU A 18 -0.56 6.36 14.88
C GLU A 18 -0.82 6.13 13.39
N SER A 19 -0.18 5.13 12.79
CA SER A 19 -0.38 4.80 11.38
C SER A 19 -1.80 4.30 11.07
N ILE A 20 -2.40 3.54 11.98
CA ILE A 20 -3.78 3.05 11.82
C ILE A 20 -4.78 4.21 11.96
N ASP A 21 -4.57 5.09 12.94
CA ASP A 21 -5.41 6.28 13.12
C ASP A 21 -5.32 7.21 11.89
N GLU A 22 -4.12 7.48 11.38
CA GLU A 22 -3.94 8.25 10.14
C GLU A 22 -4.67 7.62 8.95
N LEU A 23 -4.63 6.30 8.81
CA LEU A 23 -5.30 5.58 7.72
C LEU A 23 -6.82 5.62 7.85
N LEU A 24 -7.36 5.59 9.07
CA LEU A 24 -8.78 5.74 9.34
C LEU A 24 -9.25 7.18 9.05
N ASP A 25 -8.47 8.18 9.49
CA ASP A 25 -8.79 9.60 9.30
C ASP A 25 -8.88 10.00 7.83
N VAL A 26 -7.99 9.47 6.99
CA VAL A 26 -8.02 9.72 5.53
C VAL A 26 -9.03 8.82 4.80
N GLY A 27 -9.68 7.89 5.50
CA GLY A 27 -10.63 6.94 4.92
C GLY A 27 -9.99 5.89 4.00
N ALA A 28 -8.70 5.61 4.15
CA ALA A 28 -8.01 4.56 3.38
C ALA A 28 -8.36 3.16 3.89
N ILE A 29 -8.72 3.05 5.17
CA ILE A 29 -9.25 1.83 5.79
C ILE A 29 -10.50 2.17 6.60
N GLU A 30 -11.29 1.15 6.93
CA GLU A 30 -12.46 1.26 7.80
C GLU A 30 -12.45 0.12 8.82
N THR A 31 -13.06 0.34 9.99
CA THR A 31 -13.24 -0.73 10.98
C THR A 31 -14.47 -1.56 10.62
N VAL A 32 -14.35 -2.89 10.72
CA VAL A 32 -15.46 -3.82 10.46
C VAL A 32 -15.77 -4.68 11.68
N GLU A 33 -17.06 -4.91 11.95
CA GLU A 33 -17.49 -5.76 13.07
C GLU A 33 -17.21 -7.25 12.82
N ALA A 34 -17.40 -7.69 11.57
CA ALA A 34 -17.21 -9.07 11.17
C ALA A 34 -15.79 -9.28 10.62
N LYS A 35 -15.16 -10.37 11.04
CA LYS A 35 -13.84 -10.77 10.54
C LYS A 35 -13.84 -10.86 9.00
N PRO A 36 -12.94 -10.13 8.30
CA PRO A 36 -12.79 -10.24 6.85
C PRO A 36 -12.46 -11.66 6.39
N ARG A 37 -12.73 -11.94 5.10
CA ARG A 37 -12.46 -13.27 4.52
C ARG A 37 -10.98 -13.62 4.55
N VAL A 38 -10.12 -12.64 4.34
CA VAL A 38 -8.67 -12.77 4.49
C VAL A 38 -8.17 -11.67 5.41
N VAL A 39 -7.37 -12.06 6.39
CA VAL A 39 -6.70 -11.15 7.33
C VAL A 39 -5.21 -11.33 7.14
N SER A 40 -4.56 -10.32 6.60
CA SER A 40 -3.14 -10.33 6.30
C SER A 40 -2.35 -9.77 7.49
N PRO A 41 -1.16 -10.31 7.78
CA PRO A 41 -0.37 -9.84 8.90
C PRO A 41 0.20 -8.44 8.61
N LEU A 42 0.29 -7.64 9.67
CA LEU A 42 1.03 -6.39 9.64
C LEU A 42 2.52 -6.66 9.91
N ALA A 43 3.37 -5.85 9.32
CA ALA A 43 4.80 -5.80 9.57
C ALA A 43 5.26 -4.35 9.59
N VAL A 44 6.36 -4.08 10.31
CA VAL A 44 7.01 -2.76 10.26
C VAL A 44 8.37 -2.93 9.61
N ALA A 45 8.60 -2.19 8.52
CA ALA A 45 9.90 -2.12 7.88
C ALA A 45 10.68 -0.92 8.39
N GLN A 46 11.94 -1.18 8.72
CA GLN A 46 12.89 -0.16 9.14
C GLN A 46 13.77 0.25 7.94
N GLY A 47 13.72 1.52 7.60
CA GLY A 47 14.60 2.15 6.61
C GLY A 47 14.98 3.55 7.10
N LYS A 48 15.03 4.53 6.18
CA LYS A 48 15.17 5.95 6.56
C LYS A 48 13.99 6.46 7.41
N LYS A 49 12.83 5.85 7.25
CA LYS A 49 11.60 6.06 8.02
C LYS A 49 10.95 4.71 8.28
N LEU A 50 10.18 4.60 9.36
CA LEU A 50 9.33 3.44 9.61
C LEU A 50 8.22 3.39 8.56
N ARG A 51 7.81 2.18 8.18
CA ARG A 51 6.70 1.95 7.26
C ARG A 51 5.86 0.79 7.76
N LEU A 52 4.56 1.04 7.89
CA LEU A 52 3.58 -0.01 8.08
C LEU A 52 3.41 -0.78 6.77
N ILE A 53 3.45 -2.11 6.85
CA ILE A 53 3.31 -3.01 5.71
C ILE A 53 2.17 -3.97 6.01
N LEU A 54 1.21 -4.05 5.09
CA LEU A 54 0.27 -5.15 5.01
C LEU A 54 0.89 -6.24 4.13
N ASP A 55 1.22 -7.40 4.70
CA ASP A 55 1.84 -8.47 3.94
C ASP A 55 0.82 -9.26 3.12
N LEU A 56 0.69 -8.87 1.85
CA LEU A 56 -0.19 -9.50 0.88
C LEU A 56 0.49 -10.64 0.08
N SER A 57 1.68 -11.10 0.49
CA SER A 57 2.45 -12.10 -0.28
C SER A 57 1.65 -13.37 -0.58
N TRP A 58 0.85 -13.82 0.38
CA TRP A 58 -0.03 -14.98 0.20
C TRP A 58 -1.19 -14.66 -0.75
N LEU A 59 -1.89 -13.53 -0.54
CA LEU A 59 -3.02 -13.10 -1.37
C LEU A 59 -2.60 -12.94 -2.84
N ASN A 60 -1.43 -12.35 -3.08
CA ASN A 60 -0.89 -12.11 -4.41
C ASN A 60 -0.71 -13.39 -5.24
N SER A 61 -0.58 -14.57 -4.61
CA SER A 61 -0.50 -15.84 -5.35
C SER A 61 -1.83 -16.26 -6.01
N PHE A 62 -2.95 -15.66 -5.61
CA PHE A 62 -4.28 -15.93 -6.15
C PHE A 62 -4.78 -14.83 -7.10
N VAL A 63 -4.07 -13.71 -7.18
CA VAL A 63 -4.44 -12.57 -8.05
C VAL A 63 -3.88 -12.83 -9.44
N ALA A 64 -4.74 -12.81 -10.45
CA ALA A 64 -4.30 -12.89 -11.84
C ALA A 64 -3.49 -11.65 -12.19
N SER A 65 -2.25 -11.84 -12.67
CA SER A 65 -1.42 -10.73 -13.11
C SER A 65 -1.87 -10.24 -14.48
N GLU A 66 -2.46 -9.05 -14.54
CA GLU A 66 -2.71 -8.38 -15.81
C GLU A 66 -1.48 -7.58 -16.22
N SER A 67 -0.92 -7.88 -17.38
CA SER A 67 0.18 -7.09 -17.94
C SER A 67 -0.38 -5.91 -18.72
N ILE A 68 -0.28 -4.71 -18.14
CA ILE A 68 -0.56 -3.48 -18.86
C ILE A 68 0.70 -3.09 -19.64
N ARG A 69 0.57 -2.88 -20.96
CA ARG A 69 1.64 -2.29 -21.77
C ARG A 69 1.62 -0.79 -21.59
N PHE A 70 2.59 -0.28 -20.83
CA PHE A 70 2.89 1.14 -20.81
C PHE A 70 3.67 1.54 -22.06
N GLU A 71 3.54 2.80 -22.46
CA GLU A 71 4.35 3.33 -23.54
C GLU A 71 5.83 3.38 -23.15
N ASP A 72 6.70 3.24 -24.15
CA ASP A 72 8.14 3.36 -23.95
C ASP A 72 8.51 4.78 -23.53
N MET A 73 9.37 4.91 -22.52
CA MET A 73 9.96 6.15 -22.08
C MET A 73 10.63 6.92 -23.23
N SER A 74 11.15 6.22 -24.25
CA SER A 74 11.69 6.85 -25.46
C SER A 74 10.69 7.77 -26.15
N LYS A 75 9.39 7.40 -26.17
CA LYS A 75 8.32 8.23 -26.73
C LYS A 75 8.09 9.48 -25.88
N ALA A 76 8.09 9.32 -24.56
CA ALA A 76 7.98 10.44 -23.63
C ALA A 76 9.14 11.44 -23.83
N PHE A 77 10.38 10.96 -23.98
CA PHE A 77 11.53 11.83 -24.26
C PHE A 77 11.46 12.52 -25.63
N HIS A 78 10.92 11.86 -26.66
CA HIS A 78 10.71 12.50 -27.96
C HIS A 78 9.72 13.67 -27.86
N MET A 79 8.62 13.50 -27.12
CA MET A 79 7.65 14.58 -26.86
C MET A 79 8.26 15.75 -26.07
N LEU A 80 9.26 15.46 -25.25
CA LEU A 80 9.95 16.42 -24.40
C LEU A 80 11.17 17.08 -25.07
N GLY A 81 11.55 16.66 -26.28
CA GLY A 81 12.85 17.01 -26.90
C GLY A 81 13.08 18.49 -27.17
N SER A 82 12.02 19.31 -27.29
CA SER A 82 12.12 20.76 -27.47
C SER A 82 11.91 21.56 -26.18
N ALA A 83 11.68 20.90 -25.05
CA ALA A 83 11.43 21.58 -23.78
C ALA A 83 12.75 22.10 -23.18
N LYS A 84 12.74 23.36 -22.75
CA LYS A 84 13.90 24.01 -22.11
C LYS A 84 13.90 23.88 -20.58
N TYR A 85 12.73 23.58 -20.00
CA TYR A 85 12.51 23.45 -18.56
C TYR A 85 11.60 22.26 -18.31
N PHE A 86 11.88 21.58 -17.20
CA PHE A 86 11.11 20.42 -16.76
C PHE A 86 10.63 20.64 -15.33
N SER A 87 9.48 20.07 -15.01
CA SER A 87 8.97 19.98 -13.65
C SER A 87 8.36 18.61 -13.46
N THR A 88 8.63 18.01 -12.30
CA THR A 88 8.07 16.73 -11.91
C THR A 88 7.08 16.96 -10.77
N PHE A 89 5.96 16.25 -10.81
CA PHE A 89 4.97 16.25 -9.75
C PHE A 89 4.85 14.83 -9.22
N ASP A 90 5.08 14.68 -7.91
CA ASP A 90 4.86 13.43 -7.21
C ASP A 90 3.50 13.50 -6.51
N MET A 91 2.61 12.56 -6.83
CA MET A 91 1.31 12.46 -6.16
C MET A 91 1.48 11.74 -4.83
N LYS A 92 1.38 12.49 -3.74
CA LYS A 92 1.38 11.91 -2.39
C LYS A 92 0.25 10.89 -2.25
N SER A 93 0.55 9.73 -1.67
CA SER A 93 -0.43 8.68 -1.36
C SER A 93 -1.25 8.20 -2.58
N GLY A 94 -0.64 8.14 -3.77
CA GLY A 94 -1.36 7.86 -5.02
C GLY A 94 -2.26 6.62 -5.02
N TYR A 95 -1.90 5.56 -4.29
CA TYR A 95 -2.74 4.36 -4.18
C TYR A 95 -4.05 4.60 -3.40
N HIS A 96 -4.09 5.53 -2.46
CA HIS A 96 -5.29 5.81 -1.66
C HIS A 96 -6.32 6.64 -2.44
N HIS A 97 -5.94 7.21 -3.59
CA HIS A 97 -6.86 7.94 -4.46
C HIS A 97 -7.76 7.02 -5.30
N VAL A 98 -7.40 5.74 -5.42
CA VAL A 98 -8.15 4.76 -6.22
C VAL A 98 -8.86 3.79 -5.30
N SER A 99 -10.20 3.81 -5.32
CA SER A 99 -11.01 2.91 -4.51
C SER A 99 -10.89 1.45 -4.97
N VAL A 100 -10.82 0.54 -4.02
CA VAL A 100 -10.94 -0.91 -4.27
C VAL A 100 -12.42 -1.24 -4.51
N HIS A 101 -12.69 -2.11 -5.49
CA HIS A 101 -14.05 -2.57 -5.74
C HIS A 101 -14.64 -3.27 -4.50
N LYS A 102 -15.89 -2.96 -4.15
CA LYS A 102 -16.55 -3.41 -2.91
C LYS A 102 -16.46 -4.92 -2.68
N ASP A 103 -16.58 -5.70 -3.75
CA ASP A 103 -16.52 -7.17 -3.67
C ASP A 103 -15.15 -7.73 -3.25
N PHE A 104 -14.07 -6.96 -3.41
CA PHE A 104 -12.71 -7.37 -3.12
C PHE A 104 -12.16 -6.85 -1.79
N VAL A 105 -12.81 -5.86 -1.16
CA VAL A 105 -12.36 -5.28 0.13
C VAL A 105 -12.20 -6.36 1.20
N LYS A 106 -13.08 -7.37 1.22
CA LYS A 106 -13.04 -8.52 2.14
C LYS A 106 -11.74 -9.35 2.09
N PHE A 107 -10.91 -9.20 1.06
CA PHE A 107 -9.63 -9.89 0.92
C PHE A 107 -8.44 -9.07 1.45
N LEU A 108 -8.63 -7.77 1.70
CA LEU A 108 -7.58 -6.84 2.15
C LEU A 108 -7.67 -6.55 3.66
N GLY A 109 -8.25 -7.47 4.44
CA GLY A 109 -8.39 -7.30 5.87
C GLY A 109 -7.04 -7.27 6.58
N LEU A 110 -6.97 -6.50 7.66
CA LEU A 110 -5.86 -6.48 8.62
C LEU A 110 -6.42 -6.70 10.03
N ARG A 111 -5.56 -6.95 11.01
CA ARG A 111 -5.98 -7.03 12.41
C ARG A 111 -5.02 -6.27 13.30
N TRP A 112 -5.56 -5.41 14.15
CA TRP A 112 -4.79 -4.66 15.13
C TRP A 112 -5.55 -4.53 16.45
N LYS A 113 -4.91 -4.89 17.58
CA LYS A 113 -5.50 -4.84 18.94
C LYS A 113 -6.95 -5.36 19.00
N ASP A 114 -7.16 -6.56 18.45
CA ASP A 114 -8.45 -7.26 18.39
C ASP A 114 -9.55 -6.60 17.55
N LYS A 115 -9.22 -5.56 16.78
CA LYS A 115 -10.09 -4.96 15.76
C LYS A 115 -9.71 -5.42 14.36
N PHE A 116 -10.68 -5.38 13.45
CA PHE A 116 -10.54 -5.65 12.02
C PHE A 116 -10.81 -4.39 11.21
#